data_AF-A0A8H4SWI5-F1
#
_entry.id   AF-A0A8H4SWI5-F1
#
_cell.length_a   1.000
_cell.length_b   1.000
_cell.length_c   1.000
_cell.angle_alpha   90.00
_cell.angle_beta   90.00
_cell.angle_gamma   90.00
#
_symmetry.space_group_name_H-M   'P 1'
#
loop_
_entity.id
_entity.type
_entity.pdbx_description
1 polymer ?
#
loop_
_entity_poly.entity_id
_entity_poly.type
_entity_poly.pdbx_seq_one_letter_code
_entity_poly.pdbx_strand_id
1 'polypeptide(L)'
;MNEIRLTIELVVDCKDKASLRRSTVGKPIRSWGKTWRLQVLFTLLTDIISVKAKTEDFLNRYSNFLQFVLDQKLQNVHSMPQILNGGDIKTIFQLRKSGAFMNGVMKAALEWQLDHEAEYSDKDEMKAQAIEWLRGQKEQLKIPDPEIDLTNQ
;
A
#
# COMPACT_ATOMS: atom_id res chain seq x y z
N MET A 1 16.41 0.88 -6.25
CA MET A 1 17.02 2.15 -5.82
C MET A 1 16.30 3.37 -6.37
N ASN A 2 16.07 3.48 -7.70
CA ASN A 2 15.33 4.62 -8.26
C ASN A 2 13.92 4.77 -7.68
N GLU A 3 13.19 3.68 -7.47
CA GLU A 3 11.87 3.73 -6.82
C GLU A 3 11.90 4.31 -5.39
N ILE A 4 12.97 4.05 -4.64
CA ILE A 4 13.14 4.60 -3.28
C ILE A 4 13.34 6.11 -3.38
N ARG A 5 14.22 6.57 -4.28
CA ARG A 5 14.45 8.02 -4.51
C ARG A 5 13.16 8.72 -4.93
N LEU A 6 12.44 8.16 -5.91
CA LEU A 6 11.17 8.72 -6.39
C LEU A 6 10.13 8.82 -5.28
N THR A 7 10.04 7.81 -4.41
CA THR A 7 9.11 7.82 -3.27
C THR A 7 9.50 8.90 -2.25
N ILE A 8 10.81 9.07 -1.99
CA ILE A 8 11.32 10.11 -1.10
C ILE A 8 11.06 11.50 -1.68
N GLU A 9 11.38 11.72 -2.94
CA GLU A 9 11.13 12.98 -3.66
C GLU A 9 9.65 13.34 -3.65
N LEU A 10 8.77 12.37 -3.89
CA LEU A 10 7.33 12.58 -3.84
C LEU A 10 6.86 13.11 -2.47
N VAL A 11 7.41 12.60 -1.37
CA VAL A 11 7.07 13.06 -0.01
C VAL A 11 7.66 14.43 0.28
N VAL A 12 8.87 14.69 -0.20
CA VAL A 12 9.63 15.91 0.09
C VAL A 12 9.10 17.10 -0.72
N ASP A 13 8.71 16.87 -1.97
CA ASP A 13 8.19 17.89 -2.87
C ASP A 13 6.69 18.18 -2.63
N CYS A 14 6.01 17.32 -1.88
CA CYS A 14 4.62 17.51 -1.50
C CYS A 14 4.49 18.65 -0.47
N LYS A 15 3.99 19.80 -0.93
CA LYS A 15 3.76 20.99 -0.07
C LYS A 15 2.67 20.76 0.98
N ASP A 16 1.66 19.98 0.65
CA ASP A 16 0.57 19.63 1.56
C ASP A 16 0.61 18.13 1.89
N LYS A 17 1.39 17.79 2.93
CA LYS A 17 1.54 16.41 3.39
C LYS A 17 0.21 15.77 3.82
N ALA A 18 -0.80 16.55 4.20
CA ALA A 18 -2.10 16.01 4.60
C ALA A 18 -2.91 15.51 3.40
N SER A 19 -2.64 16.04 2.20
CA SER A 19 -3.24 15.56 0.95
C SER A 19 -2.65 14.23 0.46
N LEU A 20 -1.49 13.82 1.00
CA LEU A 20 -0.78 12.64 0.53
C LEU A 20 -1.40 11.38 1.12
N ARG A 21 -2.00 10.55 0.25
CA ARG A 21 -2.56 9.24 0.63
C ARG A 21 -1.50 8.35 1.27
N ARG A 22 -1.86 7.68 2.37
CA ARG A 22 -0.98 6.72 3.07
C ARG A 22 -0.47 5.63 2.13
N SER A 23 -1.31 5.17 1.22
CA SER A 23 -1.01 4.11 0.27
C SER A 23 0.08 4.49 -0.75
N THR A 24 0.28 5.79 -1.01
CA THR A 24 1.34 6.31 -1.88
C THR A 24 2.74 5.94 -1.39
N VAL A 25 2.95 5.93 -0.07
CA VAL A 25 4.22 5.56 0.56
C VAL A 25 4.18 4.13 1.12
N GLY A 26 3.03 3.72 1.67
CA GLY A 26 2.87 2.40 2.27
C GLY A 26 3.06 1.24 1.30
N LYS A 27 2.59 1.38 0.04
CA LYS A 27 2.77 0.35 -1.00
C LYS A 27 4.27 0.13 -1.35
N PRO A 28 5.06 1.17 -1.70
CA PRO A 28 6.50 1.02 -1.88
C PRO A 28 7.20 0.39 -0.69
N ILE A 29 6.94 0.86 0.54
CA ILE A 29 7.60 0.29 1.73
C ILE A 29 7.26 -1.20 1.87
N ARG A 30 6.02 -1.59 1.60
CA ARG A 30 5.63 -3.01 1.62
C ARG A 30 6.35 -3.83 0.55
N SER A 31 6.52 -3.30 -0.67
CA SER A 31 7.24 -4.01 -1.73
C SER A 31 8.75 -4.12 -1.46
N TRP A 32 9.34 -3.16 -0.76
CA TRP A 32 10.74 -3.22 -0.31
C TRP A 32 10.96 -4.24 0.82
N GLY A 33 9.90 -4.61 1.53
CA GLY A 33 9.91 -5.67 2.53
C GLY A 33 10.68 -5.32 3.81
N LYS A 34 11.08 -6.34 4.57
CA LYS A 34 11.69 -6.19 5.92
C LYS A 34 12.98 -5.34 5.95
N THR A 35 13.69 -5.24 4.82
CA THR A 35 14.95 -4.52 4.72
C THR A 35 14.80 -3.06 4.30
N TRP A 36 13.57 -2.55 4.16
CA TRP A 36 13.30 -1.21 3.63
C TRP A 36 14.12 -0.10 4.30
N ARG A 37 14.31 -0.16 5.63
CA ARG A 37 15.12 0.82 6.38
C ARG A 37 16.58 0.81 5.93
N LEU A 38 17.15 -0.38 5.74
CA LEU A 38 18.52 -0.54 5.24
C LEU A 38 18.63 -0.05 3.79
N GLN A 39 17.62 -0.29 2.97
CA GLN A 39 17.60 0.20 1.59
C GLN A 39 17.53 1.74 1.53
N VAL A 40 16.72 2.37 2.39
CA VAL A 40 16.65 3.84 2.53
C VAL A 40 17.99 4.40 3.01
N LEU A 41 18.59 3.81 4.06
CA LEU A 41 19.91 4.21 4.57
C LEU A 41 20.99 4.07 3.49
N PHE A 42 21.02 2.95 2.79
CA PHE A 42 21.95 2.73 1.68
C PHE A 42 21.77 3.78 0.59
N THR A 43 20.53 4.15 0.25
CA THR A 43 20.24 5.20 -0.74
C THR A 43 20.81 6.55 -0.29
N LEU A 44 20.61 6.94 0.97
CA LEU A 44 21.18 8.17 1.55
C LEU A 44 22.71 8.19 1.42
N LEU A 45 23.38 7.11 1.81
CA LEU A 45 24.84 7.01 1.73
C LEU A 45 25.33 7.14 0.29
N THR A 46 24.64 6.51 -0.67
CA THR A 46 24.99 6.65 -2.08
C THR A 46 24.78 8.08 -2.59
N ASP A 47 23.73 8.77 -2.17
CA ASP A 47 23.46 10.15 -2.59
C ASP A 47 24.53 11.14 -2.07
N ILE A 48 24.95 10.97 -0.80
CA ILE A 48 26.03 11.75 -0.19
C ILE A 48 27.36 11.54 -0.94
N ILE A 49 27.66 10.31 -1.34
CA ILE A 49 28.92 9.98 -2.04
C ILE A 49 28.88 10.47 -3.50
N SER A 50 27.74 10.33 -4.18
CA SER A 50 27.61 10.61 -5.62
C SER A 50 27.50 12.10 -5.96
N VAL A 51 26.98 12.93 -5.04
CA VAL A 51 26.75 14.35 -5.32
C VAL A 51 27.63 15.19 -4.38
N LYS A 52 28.45 16.09 -4.92
CA LYS A 52 29.13 17.15 -4.15
C LYS A 52 28.15 18.22 -3.61
N ALA A 53 26.93 17.81 -3.25
CA ALA A 53 25.96 18.67 -2.56
C ALA A 53 26.28 18.69 -1.07
N LYS A 54 25.67 19.62 -0.34
CA LYS A 54 25.82 19.68 1.12
C LYS A 54 25.15 18.44 1.71
N THR A 55 25.91 17.63 2.43
CA THR A 55 25.41 16.45 3.17
C THR A 55 24.13 16.75 3.95
N GLU A 56 24.03 17.96 4.50
CA GLU A 56 22.87 18.45 5.25
C GLU A 56 21.56 18.44 4.44
N ASP A 57 21.61 18.75 3.14
CA ASP A 57 20.41 18.76 2.28
C ASP A 57 19.83 17.35 2.14
N PHE A 58 20.69 16.34 1.98
CA PHE A 58 20.27 14.95 1.95
C PHE A 58 19.77 14.48 3.32
N LEU A 59 20.48 14.82 4.41
CA LEU A 59 20.01 14.47 5.75
C LEU A 59 18.60 15.02 6.03
N ASN A 60 18.34 16.28 5.67
CA ASN A 60 17.02 16.91 5.81
C ASN A 60 15.97 16.23 4.95
N ARG A 61 16.29 15.90 3.69
CA ARG A 61 15.39 15.19 2.78
C ARG A 61 14.95 13.83 3.35
N TYR A 62 15.91 13.03 3.79
CA TYR A 62 15.64 11.70 4.32
C TYR A 62 14.96 11.75 5.68
N SER A 63 15.33 12.72 6.53
CA SER A 63 14.64 12.98 7.80
C SER A 63 13.16 13.32 7.57
N ASN A 64 12.85 14.20 6.62
CA ASN A 64 11.47 14.56 6.26
C ASN A 64 10.64 13.35 5.79
N PHE A 65 11.24 12.47 4.99
CA PHE A 65 10.61 11.23 4.57
C PHE A 65 10.36 10.29 5.76
N LEU A 66 11.35 10.07 6.63
CA LEU A 66 11.21 9.21 7.79
C LEU A 66 10.17 9.76 8.79
N GLN A 67 10.12 11.08 8.97
CA GLN A 67 9.11 11.73 9.79
C GLN A 67 7.70 11.46 9.25
N PHE A 68 7.49 11.59 7.94
CA PHE A 68 6.21 11.23 7.31
C PHE A 68 5.84 9.76 7.57
N VAL A 69 6.80 8.84 7.42
CA VAL A 69 6.58 7.41 7.71
C VAL A 69 6.14 7.18 9.16
N LEU A 70 6.73 7.90 10.11
CA LEU A 70 6.36 7.82 11.53
C LEU A 70 4.97 8.42 11.79
N ASP A 71 4.71 9.62 11.29
CA ASP A 71 3.44 10.33 11.48
C ASP A 71 2.26 9.51 10.92
N GLN A 72 2.47 8.86 9.77
CA GLN A 72 1.48 8.00 9.12
C GLN A 72 1.49 6.55 9.62
N LYS A 73 2.29 6.23 10.63
CA LYS A 73 2.42 4.90 11.26
C LYS A 73 2.78 3.78 10.26
N LEU A 74 3.58 4.08 9.24
CA LEU A 74 3.92 3.17 8.14
C LEU A 74 5.16 2.31 8.41
N GLN A 75 5.84 2.48 9.55
CA GLN A 75 7.11 1.82 9.86
C GLN A 75 7.06 0.27 9.77
N ASN A 76 5.89 -0.32 10.01
CA ASN A 76 5.66 -1.76 10.04
C ASN A 76 4.73 -2.26 8.93
N VAL A 77 4.48 -1.43 7.90
CA VAL A 77 3.57 -1.78 6.79
C VAL A 77 3.99 -3.03 6.01
N HIS A 78 5.29 -3.33 5.99
CA HIS A 78 5.86 -4.53 5.36
C HIS A 78 5.39 -5.85 6.00
N SER A 79 5.02 -5.83 7.28
CA SER A 79 4.53 -7.01 8.02
C SER A 79 3.04 -6.91 8.39
N MET A 80 2.37 -5.83 7.99
CA MET A 80 0.96 -5.60 8.27
C MET A 80 0.10 -6.68 7.60
N PRO A 81 -0.79 -7.37 8.36
CA PRO A 81 -1.71 -8.34 7.77
C PRO A 81 -2.73 -7.61 6.91
N GLN A 82 -3.08 -8.22 5.79
CA GLN A 82 -4.15 -7.69 4.94
C GLN A 82 -5.50 -8.11 5.51
N ILE A 83 -6.46 -7.18 5.54
CA ILE A 83 -7.77 -7.43 6.15
C ILE A 83 -8.69 -8.32 5.30
N LEU A 84 -8.53 -8.27 3.98
CA LEU A 84 -9.16 -9.18 3.04
C LEU A 84 -8.09 -10.06 2.40
N ASN A 85 -8.29 -11.38 2.47
CA ASN A 85 -7.47 -12.35 1.77
C ASN A 85 -8.20 -12.93 0.54
N GLY A 86 -7.51 -13.73 -0.26
CA GLY A 86 -8.09 -14.34 -1.45
C GLY A 86 -9.27 -15.26 -1.17
N GLY A 87 -9.32 -15.88 0.01
CA GLY A 87 -10.48 -16.66 0.48
C GLY A 87 -11.68 -15.77 0.74
N ASP A 88 -11.49 -14.67 1.47
CA ASP A 88 -12.56 -13.68 1.70
C ASP A 88 -13.15 -13.19 0.37
N ILE A 89 -12.29 -12.83 -0.60
CA ILE A 89 -12.72 -12.35 -1.93
C ILE A 89 -13.55 -13.41 -2.65
N LYS A 90 -13.11 -14.67 -2.63
CA LYS A 90 -13.88 -15.77 -3.23
C LYS A 90 -15.24 -15.93 -2.57
N THR A 91 -15.32 -15.83 -1.25
CA THR A 91 -16.59 -15.91 -0.53
C THR A 91 -17.51 -14.74 -0.84
N ILE A 92 -16.98 -13.51 -0.88
CA ILE A 92 -17.76 -12.29 -1.17
C ILE A 92 -18.43 -12.35 -2.55
N PHE A 93 -17.70 -12.83 -3.55
CA PHE A 93 -18.15 -12.87 -4.95
C PHE A 93 -18.58 -14.26 -5.43
N GLN A 94 -18.64 -15.25 -4.52
CA GLN A 94 -19.02 -16.64 -4.82
C GLN A 94 -18.18 -17.27 -5.95
N LEU A 95 -16.86 -17.06 -5.91
CA LEU A 95 -15.95 -17.51 -6.96
C LEU A 95 -15.31 -18.86 -6.59
N ARG A 96 -15.31 -19.81 -7.53
CA ARG A 96 -14.64 -21.10 -7.35
C ARG A 96 -13.12 -21.00 -7.50
N LYS A 97 -12.63 -20.23 -8.47
CA LYS A 97 -11.21 -20.17 -8.85
C LYS A 97 -10.60 -18.78 -8.65
N SER A 98 -9.30 -18.78 -8.35
CA SER A 98 -8.48 -17.56 -8.36
C SER A 98 -8.00 -17.34 -9.79
N GLY A 99 -8.36 -16.21 -10.40
CA GLY A 99 -7.96 -15.85 -11.76
C GLY A 99 -6.90 -14.76 -11.81
N ALA A 100 -6.53 -14.32 -13.02
CA ALA A 100 -5.55 -13.25 -13.25
C ALA A 100 -5.95 -11.91 -12.58
N PHE A 101 -7.25 -11.68 -12.35
CA PHE A 101 -7.79 -10.49 -11.68
C PHE A 101 -7.41 -10.42 -10.19
N MET A 102 -7.19 -11.56 -9.52
CA MET A 102 -7.04 -11.63 -8.06
C MET A 102 -5.88 -10.76 -7.55
N ASN A 103 -4.76 -10.72 -8.28
CA ASN A 103 -3.63 -9.88 -7.89
C ASN A 103 -3.98 -8.37 -7.92
N GLY A 104 -4.79 -7.94 -8.88
CA GLY A 104 -5.28 -6.57 -8.96
C GLY A 104 -6.21 -6.23 -7.82
N VAL A 105 -7.14 -7.14 -7.50
CA VAL A 105 -8.07 -7.00 -6.37
C VAL A 105 -7.33 -6.95 -5.03
N MET A 106 -6.38 -7.86 -4.81
CA MET A 106 -5.56 -7.89 -3.60
C MET A 106 -4.74 -6.62 -3.44
N LYS A 107 -4.17 -6.10 -4.53
CA LYS A 107 -3.48 -4.80 -4.52
C LYS A 107 -4.45 -3.70 -4.12
N ALA A 108 -5.57 -3.56 -4.83
CA ALA A 108 -6.60 -2.54 -4.58
C ALA A 108 -7.09 -2.54 -3.12
N ALA A 109 -7.40 -3.72 -2.58
CA ALA A 109 -7.83 -3.88 -1.19
C ALA A 109 -6.74 -3.46 -0.19
N LEU A 110 -5.47 -3.75 -0.47
CA LEU A 110 -4.37 -3.26 0.36
C LEU A 110 -4.25 -1.73 0.30
N GLU A 111 -4.44 -1.11 -0.88
CA GLU A 111 -4.39 0.35 -1.02
C GLU A 111 -5.48 1.00 -0.19
N TRP A 112 -6.71 0.48 -0.30
CA TRP A 112 -7.84 0.95 0.49
C TRP A 112 -7.58 0.80 1.99
N GLN A 113 -7.07 -0.37 2.43
CA GLN A 113 -6.72 -0.59 3.84
C GLN A 113 -5.69 0.44 4.32
N LEU A 114 -4.64 0.70 3.54
CA LEU A 114 -3.63 1.69 3.92
C LEU A 114 -4.23 3.09 4.08
N ASP A 115 -5.16 3.47 3.20
CA ASP A 115 -5.73 4.81 3.22
C ASP A 115 -6.73 5.02 4.37
N HIS A 116 -7.41 3.96 4.84
CA HIS A 116 -8.49 4.10 5.83
C HIS A 116 -8.22 3.45 7.19
N GLU A 117 -7.13 2.69 7.37
CA GLU A 117 -6.85 1.98 8.64
C GLU A 117 -6.81 2.90 9.87
N ALA A 118 -6.44 4.18 9.71
CA ALA A 118 -6.43 5.13 10.81
C ALA A 118 -7.84 5.59 11.26
N GLU A 119 -8.87 5.36 10.44
CA GLU A 119 -10.25 5.79 10.69
C GLU A 119 -11.01 4.78 11.57
N TYR A 120 -10.53 3.53 11.63
CA TYR A 120 -11.21 2.44 12.33
C TYR A 120 -10.41 1.97 13.54
N SER A 121 -11.08 1.91 14.69
CA SER A 121 -10.53 1.27 15.89
C SER A 121 -10.90 -0.21 15.97
N ASP A 122 -12.01 -0.60 15.35
CA ASP A 122 -12.50 -1.98 15.28
C ASP A 122 -12.13 -2.61 13.92
N LYS A 123 -11.51 -3.79 13.97
CA LYS A 123 -11.11 -4.54 12.77
C LYS A 123 -12.29 -5.13 12.02
N ASP A 124 -13.34 -5.54 12.71
CA ASP A 124 -14.51 -6.15 12.06
C ASP A 124 -15.33 -5.07 11.34
N GLU A 125 -15.43 -3.88 11.91
CA GLU A 125 -16.00 -2.70 11.24
C GLU A 125 -15.21 -2.34 9.98
N MET A 126 -13.88 -2.23 10.10
CA MET A 126 -13.02 -1.98 8.94
C MET A 126 -13.17 -3.06 7.87
N LYS A 127 -13.31 -4.33 8.26
CA LYS A 127 -13.52 -5.44 7.33
C LYS A 127 -14.86 -5.30 6.60
N ALA A 128 -15.93 -4.95 7.30
CA ALA A 128 -17.24 -4.73 6.70
C ALA A 128 -17.20 -3.59 5.67
N GLN A 129 -16.56 -2.47 6.00
CA GLN A 129 -16.37 -1.32 5.10
C GLN A 129 -15.50 -1.67 3.88
N ALA A 130 -14.44 -2.47 4.08
CA ALA A 130 -13.62 -2.98 2.99
C ALA A 130 -14.43 -3.83 2.01
N ILE A 131 -15.34 -4.67 2.52
CA ILE A 131 -16.22 -5.52 1.71
C ILE A 131 -17.21 -4.67 0.91
N GLU A 132 -17.84 -3.68 1.54
CA GLU A 132 -18.77 -2.77 0.88
C GLU A 132 -18.09 -1.99 -0.25
N TRP A 133 -16.94 -1.37 0.05
CA TRP A 133 -16.14 -0.69 -0.96
C TRP A 133 -15.77 -1.64 -2.10
N LEU A 134 -15.30 -2.85 -1.79
CA LEU A 134 -14.86 -3.81 -2.80
C LEU A 134 -15.99 -4.22 -3.75
N ARG A 135 -17.22 -4.37 -3.24
CA ARG A 135 -18.41 -4.63 -4.08
C ARG A 135 -18.65 -3.50 -5.07
N GLY A 136 -18.48 -2.24 -4.64
CA GLY A 136 -18.58 -1.08 -5.53
C GLY A 136 -17.48 -1.01 -6.59
N GLN A 137 -16.34 -1.70 -6.39
CA GLN A 137 -15.22 -1.74 -7.33
C GLN A 137 -15.25 -2.93 -8.30
N LYS A 138 -16.31 -3.76 -8.27
CA LYS A 138 -16.39 -5.02 -9.02
C LYS A 138 -16.08 -4.85 -10.52
N GLU A 139 -16.74 -3.90 -11.17
CA GLU A 139 -16.58 -3.64 -12.60
C GLU A 139 -15.18 -3.10 -12.94
N GLN A 140 -14.71 -2.12 -12.18
CA GLN A 140 -13.40 -1.50 -12.36
C GLN A 140 -12.25 -2.52 -12.21
N LEU A 141 -12.38 -3.43 -11.24
CA LEU A 141 -11.40 -4.47 -10.97
C LEU A 141 -11.60 -5.73 -11.83
N LYS A 142 -12.58 -5.73 -12.74
CA LYS A 142 -12.91 -6.84 -13.65
C LYS A 142 -13.12 -8.16 -12.90
N ILE A 143 -13.80 -8.08 -11.75
CA ILE A 143 -14.13 -9.26 -10.96
C ILE A 143 -15.27 -10.01 -11.68
N PRO A 144 -15.10 -11.30 -11.98
CA PRO A 144 -16.10 -12.05 -12.74
C PRO A 144 -17.41 -12.21 -11.95
N ASP A 145 -18.49 -12.48 -12.68
CA ASP A 145 -19.76 -12.89 -12.08
C ASP A 145 -19.64 -14.27 -11.41
N PRO A 146 -20.52 -14.57 -10.44
CA PRO A 146 -20.62 -15.89 -9.86
C PRO A 146 -20.81 -16.94 -10.96
N GLU A 147 -20.07 -18.05 -10.90
CA GLU A 147 -20.30 -19.18 -11.78
C GLU A 147 -21.65 -19.82 -11.42
N ILE A 148 -22.72 -19.49 -12.17
CA ILE A 148 -24.02 -20.14 -12.02
C ILE A 148 -23.90 -21.56 -12.54
N ASP A 149 -24.17 -22.54 -11.67
CA ASP A 149 -24.12 -23.96 -12.00
C ASP A 149 -25.31 -24.30 -12.92
N LEU A 150 -25.07 -24.36 -14.23
CA LEU A 150 -26.04 -24.84 -15.22
C LEU A 150 -26.11 -26.38 -15.29
N THR A 151 -25.54 -27.10 -14.31
CA THR A 151 -25.43 -28.57 -14.30
C THR A 151 -26.47 -29.32 -13.47
N ASN A 152 -27.50 -28.64 -12.96
CA ASN A 152 -28.68 -29.30 -12.39
C ASN A 152 -29.94 -28.97 -13.23
N GLN A 153 -30.03 -29.54 -14.42
CA GLN A 153 -31.29 -29.79 -15.14
C GLN A 153 -31.31 -31.23 -15.64
#